data_AF-M5C026-F1
#
_entry.id   AF-M5C026-F1
#
_cell.length_a   1.000
_cell.length_b   1.000
_cell.length_c   1.000
_cell.angle_alpha   90.00
_cell.angle_beta   90.00
_cell.angle_gamma   90.00
#
_symmetry.space_group_name_H-M   'P 1'
#
loop_
_entity.id
_entity.type
_entity.pdbx_description
1 polymer ?
#
loop_
_entity_poly.entity_id
_entity_poly.type
_entity_poly.pdbx_seq_one_letter_code
_entity_poly.pdbx_strand_id
1 'polypeptide(L)'
;MGLKGTLQDRVRIQRFLDRFVPGIRVADLESGGKNALRDDIVHAMDEVANGCPPLVVTYFQGHSEGSAGPLRYITGDHNEGGKLKGFTAQELVKMFSKLSIQTMTMAITDFCNSGNIYRLRFRLAPNPDGTFSWTETREWQDDQRTNKVPSITSPMIHIAGSLEWQLVYETGGGGGYFTNSLADLEAGPVTLPQFLMDLQRRVEIHVGQGKSHSSSPLPRAARQVPQIYSNCNLPLDDPEIFSKIRDGTAKSFYCR
;
A
#
# COMPACT_ATOMS: atom_id res chain seq x y z
N MET A 1 -15.73 -11.42 -10.47
CA MET A 1 -14.82 -11.11 -11.59
C MET A 1 -13.43 -11.49 -11.12
N GLY A 2 -12.64 -12.23 -11.89
CA GLY A 2 -11.29 -12.65 -11.46
C GLY A 2 -10.23 -11.67 -11.94
N LEU A 3 -9.24 -11.35 -11.10
CA LEU A 3 -8.06 -10.58 -11.48
C LEU A 3 -7.16 -11.46 -12.35
N LYS A 4 -6.95 -11.07 -13.61
CA LYS A 4 -6.19 -11.88 -14.57
C LYS A 4 -4.67 -11.69 -14.44
N GLY A 5 -4.25 -10.58 -13.86
CA GLY A 5 -2.85 -10.16 -13.81
C GLY A 5 -2.10 -10.53 -12.52
N THR A 6 -2.77 -11.11 -11.53
CA THR A 6 -2.23 -11.32 -10.17
C THR A 6 -0.93 -12.11 -10.15
N LEU A 7 -0.79 -13.15 -10.98
CA LEU A 7 0.46 -13.91 -11.07
C LEU A 7 1.64 -13.05 -11.55
N GLN A 8 1.39 -12.17 -12.52
CA GLN A 8 2.42 -11.28 -13.04
C GLN A 8 2.78 -10.20 -12.03
N ASP A 9 1.81 -9.70 -11.26
CA ASP A 9 2.05 -8.75 -10.18
C ASP A 9 2.91 -9.34 -9.07
N ARG A 10 2.77 -10.63 -8.75
CA ARG A 10 3.67 -11.33 -7.81
C ARG A 10 5.12 -11.31 -8.27
N VAL A 11 5.36 -11.67 -9.53
CA VAL A 11 6.73 -11.64 -10.10
C VAL A 11 7.31 -10.23 -10.03
N ARG A 12 6.47 -9.22 -10.24
CA ARG A 12 6.88 -7.82 -10.26
C ARG A 12 7.12 -7.24 -8.87
N ILE A 13 6.23 -7.51 -7.90
CA ILE A 13 6.47 -7.08 -6.53
C ILE A 13 7.69 -7.80 -5.95
N GLN A 14 7.90 -9.09 -6.27
CA GLN A 14 9.12 -9.78 -5.87
C GLN A 14 10.37 -9.09 -6.43
N ARG A 15 10.37 -8.69 -7.71
CA ARG A 15 11.48 -7.92 -8.30
C ARG A 15 11.72 -6.60 -7.57
N PHE A 16 10.66 -5.90 -7.15
CA PHE A 16 10.80 -4.71 -6.31
C PHE A 16 11.43 -5.05 -4.95
N LEU A 17 10.92 -6.07 -4.27
CA LEU A 17 11.38 -6.51 -2.95
C LEU A 17 12.82 -7.00 -2.97
N ASP A 18 13.24 -7.76 -3.98
CA ASP A 18 14.62 -8.26 -4.12
C ASP A 18 15.64 -7.13 -4.19
N ARG A 19 15.23 -5.97 -4.72
CA ARG A 19 16.06 -4.76 -4.78
C ARG A 19 15.96 -3.92 -3.51
N PHE A 20 14.76 -3.81 -2.95
CA PHE A 20 14.51 -3.00 -1.76
C PHE A 20 15.11 -3.64 -0.50
N VAL A 21 14.84 -4.93 -0.28
CA VAL A 21 15.38 -5.74 0.82
C VAL A 21 15.92 -7.06 0.26
N PRO A 22 17.17 -7.07 -0.25
CA PRO A 22 17.79 -8.30 -0.73
C PRO A 22 17.78 -9.40 0.34
N GLY A 23 17.26 -10.58 -0.03
CA GLY A 23 17.16 -11.72 0.90
C GLY A 23 15.97 -11.68 1.87
N ILE A 24 14.99 -10.79 1.66
CA ILE A 24 13.74 -10.82 2.44
C ILE A 24 13.05 -12.17 2.29
N ARG A 25 12.69 -12.77 3.42
CA ARG A 25 11.86 -13.98 3.42
C ARG A 25 10.44 -13.59 3.06
N VAL A 26 10.00 -13.99 1.87
CA VAL A 26 8.62 -13.77 1.42
C VAL A 26 7.78 -14.98 1.80
N ALA A 27 6.72 -14.73 2.57
CA ALA A 27 5.66 -15.70 2.81
C ALA A 27 4.49 -15.35 1.89
N ASP A 28 4.22 -16.19 0.90
CA ASP A 28 2.96 -16.11 0.14
C ASP A 28 1.85 -16.76 0.98
N LEU A 29 0.79 -16.00 1.25
CA LEU A 29 -0.37 -16.46 2.02
C LEU A 29 -1.44 -17.08 1.12
N GLU A 30 -1.26 -17.07 -0.19
CA GLU A 30 -2.06 -17.89 -1.07
C GLU A 30 -1.62 -19.35 -1.10
N SER A 31 -2.59 -20.26 -1.17
CA SER A 31 -2.34 -21.69 -1.31
C SER A 31 -3.01 -22.25 -2.57
N GLY A 32 -2.20 -22.82 -3.49
CA GLY A 32 -2.70 -23.52 -4.67
C GLY A 32 -3.45 -22.63 -5.68
N GLY A 33 -3.06 -21.37 -5.83
CA GLY A 33 -3.69 -20.41 -6.75
C GLY A 33 -5.03 -19.86 -6.27
N LYS A 34 -5.30 -19.97 -4.96
CA LYS A 34 -6.48 -19.40 -4.31
C LYS A 34 -6.08 -18.19 -3.48
N ASN A 35 -6.89 -17.14 -3.55
CA ASN A 35 -6.77 -15.92 -2.76
C ASN A 35 -6.55 -16.24 -1.26
N ALA A 36 -5.74 -15.43 -0.60
CA ALA A 36 -5.48 -15.57 0.83
C ALA A 36 -6.77 -15.46 1.64
N LEU A 37 -6.98 -16.40 2.56
CA LEU A 37 -8.11 -16.37 3.47
C LEU A 37 -7.86 -15.34 4.57
N ARG A 38 -8.94 -14.79 5.10
CA ARG A 38 -8.89 -13.83 6.20
C ARG A 38 -8.14 -14.38 7.41
N ASP A 39 -8.40 -15.63 7.77
CA ASP A 39 -7.79 -16.26 8.94
C ASP A 39 -6.28 -16.48 8.75
N ASP A 40 -5.84 -16.80 7.53
CA ASP A 40 -4.41 -16.94 7.19
C ASP A 40 -3.68 -15.59 7.35
N ILE A 41 -4.30 -14.50 6.89
CA ILE A 41 -3.75 -13.14 7.04
C ILE A 41 -3.68 -12.74 8.52
N VAL A 42 -4.74 -13.01 9.30
CA VAL A 42 -4.75 -12.73 10.75
C VAL A 42 -3.65 -13.53 11.45
N HIS A 43 -3.56 -14.82 11.16
CA HIS A 43 -2.57 -15.70 11.78
C HIS A 43 -1.15 -15.25 11.47
N ALA A 44 -0.83 -14.98 10.20
CA ALA A 44 0.49 -14.50 9.80
C ALA A 44 0.85 -13.17 10.49
N MET A 45 -0.11 -12.25 10.62
CA MET A 45 0.13 -10.98 11.29
C MET A 45 0.28 -11.11 12.81
N ASP A 46 -0.40 -12.08 13.43
CA ASP A 46 -0.19 -12.42 14.84
C ASP A 46 1.18 -13.08 15.08
N GLU A 47 1.64 -13.95 14.18
CA GLU A 47 3.00 -14.51 14.22
C GLU A 47 4.06 -13.41 14.09
N VAL A 48 3.88 -12.48 13.15
CA VAL A 48 4.74 -11.30 12.98
C VAL A 48 4.75 -10.42 14.23
N ALA A 49 3.59 -10.13 14.81
CA ALA A 49 3.49 -9.33 16.03
C ALA A 49 4.23 -10.00 17.21
N ASN A 50 4.08 -11.32 17.37
CA ASN A 50 4.76 -12.08 18.42
C ASN A 50 6.27 -12.19 18.19
N GLY A 51 6.71 -12.30 16.94
CA GLY A 51 8.12 -12.39 16.57
C GLY A 51 8.90 -11.08 16.69
N CYS A 52 8.21 -9.93 16.77
CA CYS A 52 8.81 -8.60 16.86
C CYS A 52 9.95 -8.35 15.86
N PRO A 53 9.78 -8.63 14.55
CA PRO A 53 10.85 -8.45 13.59
C PRO A 53 11.23 -6.96 13.47
N PRO A 54 12.49 -6.66 13.07
CA PRO A 54 12.93 -5.28 12.92
C PRO A 54 12.22 -4.54 11.77
N LEU A 55 11.80 -5.28 10.74
CA LEU A 55 11.09 -4.80 9.56
C LEU A 55 9.99 -5.80 9.16
N VAL A 56 8.84 -5.27 8.77
CA VAL A 56 7.75 -5.99 8.10
C VAL A 56 7.45 -5.28 6.79
N VAL A 57 7.35 -6.03 5.70
CA VAL A 57 6.85 -5.53 4.42
C VAL A 57 5.61 -6.31 4.04
N THR A 58 4.48 -5.62 3.88
CA THR A 58 3.22 -6.25 3.46
C THR A 58 2.79 -5.72 2.11
N TYR A 59 2.42 -6.61 1.19
CA TYR A 59 1.83 -6.26 -0.09
C TYR A 59 0.43 -6.87 -0.19
N PHE A 60 -0.59 -6.02 -0.26
CA PHE A 60 -1.97 -6.44 -0.47
C PHE A 60 -2.41 -6.10 -1.88
N GLN A 61 -2.73 -7.12 -2.67
CA GLN A 61 -3.30 -6.97 -4.00
C GLN A 61 -4.71 -7.56 -4.02
N GLY A 62 -5.68 -6.84 -4.57
CA GLY A 62 -7.01 -7.42 -4.70
C GLY A 62 -8.09 -6.45 -5.13
N HIS A 63 -9.31 -6.77 -4.72
CA HIS A 63 -10.46 -5.90 -4.88
C HIS A 63 -10.77 -5.17 -3.57
N SER A 64 -11.51 -4.08 -3.70
CA SER A 64 -12.15 -3.43 -2.56
C SER A 64 -13.62 -3.19 -2.85
N GLU A 65 -14.40 -3.04 -1.78
CA GLU A 65 -15.79 -2.62 -1.86
C GLU A 65 -15.90 -1.18 -1.36
N GLY A 66 -16.31 -0.26 -2.25
CA GLY A 66 -16.42 1.18 -1.99
C GLY A 66 -17.84 1.73 -2.02
N SER A 67 -18.88 0.91 -2.17
CA SER A 67 -20.26 1.38 -2.29
C SER A 67 -20.92 1.58 -0.92
N ALA A 68 -20.94 2.83 -0.45
CA ALA A 68 -21.73 3.36 0.68
C ALA A 68 -21.38 2.86 2.11
N GLY A 69 -20.26 2.15 2.29
CA GLY A 69 -19.80 1.66 3.59
C GLY A 69 -18.33 1.98 3.87
N PRO A 70 -17.79 1.62 5.05
CA PRO A 70 -16.36 1.77 5.33
C PRO A 70 -15.54 0.97 4.33
N LEU A 71 -14.44 1.56 3.84
CA LEU A 71 -13.52 0.94 2.89
C LEU A 71 -13.13 -0.48 3.35
N ARG A 72 -13.27 -1.46 2.45
CA ARG A 72 -12.95 -2.86 2.71
C ARG A 72 -12.02 -3.43 1.65
N TYR A 73 -10.91 -4.02 2.07
CA TYR A 73 -10.11 -4.92 1.22
C TYR A 73 -10.75 -6.30 1.20
N ILE A 74 -11.00 -6.86 0.02
CA ILE A 74 -11.68 -8.15 -0.14
C ILE A 74 -10.67 -9.31 -0.07
N THR A 75 -10.97 -10.33 0.74
CA THR A 75 -10.19 -11.57 0.89
C THR A 75 -10.78 -12.72 0.06
N GLY A 76 -10.14 -13.90 0.11
CA GLY A 76 -10.62 -15.10 -0.57
C GLY A 76 -11.88 -15.75 0.02
N ASP A 77 -12.40 -15.24 1.14
CA ASP A 77 -13.52 -15.85 1.85
C ASP A 77 -14.86 -15.52 1.20
N HIS A 78 -15.73 -16.53 1.12
CA HIS A 78 -17.14 -16.39 0.82
C HIS A 78 -17.97 -16.68 2.08
N ASN A 79 -19.01 -15.90 2.34
CA ASN A 79 -20.05 -16.30 3.30
C ASN A 79 -21.13 -17.17 2.62
N GLU A 80 -22.00 -17.81 3.40
CA GLU A 80 -23.03 -18.76 2.93
C GLU A 80 -23.99 -18.17 1.87
N GLY A 81 -24.03 -16.84 1.72
CA GLY A 81 -24.77 -16.13 0.67
C GLY A 81 -23.93 -15.68 -0.54
N GLY A 82 -22.68 -16.14 -0.66
CA GLY A 82 -21.77 -15.80 -1.75
C GLY A 82 -21.16 -14.39 -1.68
N LYS A 83 -21.39 -13.62 -0.61
CA LYS A 83 -20.74 -12.32 -0.43
C LYS A 83 -19.31 -12.51 0.04
N LEU A 84 -18.40 -11.80 -0.60
CA LEU A 84 -16.98 -11.78 -0.27
C LEU A 84 -16.78 -11.15 1.11
N LYS A 85 -16.01 -11.78 2.00
CA LYS A 85 -15.55 -11.12 3.22
C LYS A 85 -14.29 -10.31 2.92
N GLY A 86 -13.98 -9.40 3.81
CA GLY A 86 -12.83 -8.52 3.68
C GLY A 86 -12.42 -7.95 5.02
N PHE A 87 -11.34 -7.17 5.01
CA PHE A 87 -10.95 -6.36 6.16
C PHE A 87 -11.41 -4.93 5.95
N THR A 88 -12.15 -4.42 6.91
CA THR A 88 -12.38 -2.97 7.04
C THR A 88 -11.08 -2.25 7.40
N ALA A 89 -11.02 -0.95 7.11
CA ALA A 89 -9.95 -0.08 7.59
C ALA A 89 -9.69 -0.25 9.11
N GLN A 90 -10.73 -0.31 9.93
CA GLN A 90 -10.60 -0.47 11.39
C GLN A 90 -9.96 -1.80 11.79
N GLU A 91 -10.27 -2.89 11.09
CA GLU A 91 -9.69 -4.21 11.37
C GLU A 91 -8.21 -4.27 10.97
N LEU A 92 -7.85 -3.67 9.83
CA LEU A 92 -6.45 -3.52 9.42
C LEU A 92 -5.69 -2.67 10.45
N VAL A 93 -6.24 -1.53 10.86
CA VAL A 93 -5.65 -0.70 11.91
C VAL A 93 -5.45 -1.47 13.21
N LYS A 94 -6.46 -2.22 13.66
CA LYS A 94 -6.36 -3.07 14.86
C LYS A 94 -5.32 -4.19 14.72
N MET A 95 -5.15 -4.73 13.53
CA MET A 95 -4.16 -5.77 13.25
C MET A 95 -2.75 -5.20 13.35
N PHE A 96 -2.48 -4.09 12.67
CA PHE A 96 -1.17 -3.43 12.68
C PHE A 96 -0.86 -2.74 14.02
N SER A 97 -1.87 -2.34 14.82
CA SER A 97 -1.65 -1.78 16.16
C SER A 97 -1.09 -2.78 17.17
N LYS A 98 -1.06 -4.08 16.85
CA LYS A 98 -0.42 -5.11 17.68
C LYS A 98 1.10 -5.14 17.51
N LEU A 99 1.62 -4.54 16.44
CA LEU A 99 3.06 -4.55 16.17
C LEU A 99 3.81 -3.72 17.22
N SER A 100 4.99 -4.19 17.59
CA SER A 100 5.87 -3.50 18.52
C SER A 100 6.27 -2.13 17.96
N ILE A 101 6.45 -1.14 18.84
CA ILE A 101 7.07 0.15 18.47
C ILE A 101 8.49 0.00 17.92
N GLN A 102 9.12 -1.16 18.15
CA GLN A 102 10.41 -1.51 17.59
C GLN A 102 10.33 -2.12 16.18
N THR A 103 9.14 -2.40 15.67
CA THR A 103 8.94 -2.97 14.33
C THR A 103 8.66 -1.86 13.33
N MET A 104 9.52 -1.73 12.30
CA MET A 104 9.26 -0.84 11.17
C MET A 104 8.34 -1.54 10.17
N THR A 105 7.34 -0.85 9.64
CA THR A 105 6.41 -1.41 8.65
C THR A 105 6.45 -0.61 7.34
N MET A 106 6.61 -1.30 6.22
CA MET A 106 6.26 -0.79 4.90
C MET A 106 5.04 -1.55 4.38
N ALA A 107 3.90 -0.88 4.31
CA ALA A 107 2.71 -1.44 3.67
C ALA A 107 2.56 -0.92 2.25
N ILE A 108 2.23 -1.81 1.32
CA ILE A 108 1.95 -1.50 -0.07
C ILE A 108 0.57 -2.07 -0.39
N THR A 109 -0.32 -1.25 -0.95
CA THR A 109 -1.69 -1.67 -1.28
C THR A 109 -2.00 -1.40 -2.74
N ASP A 110 -2.28 -2.46 -3.49
CA ASP A 110 -2.66 -2.42 -4.90
C ASP A 110 -4.09 -2.95 -5.10
N PHE A 111 -5.06 -2.09 -4.76
CA PHE A 111 -6.47 -2.32 -4.97
C PHE A 111 -7.20 -0.97 -5.08
N CYS A 112 -8.39 -0.97 -5.69
CA CYS A 112 -9.22 0.23 -5.84
C CYS A 112 -9.44 0.90 -4.47
N ASN A 113 -9.61 2.21 -4.46
CA ASN A 113 -10.00 2.95 -3.26
C ASN A 113 -9.00 2.79 -2.09
N SER A 114 -7.75 2.38 -2.35
CA SER A 114 -6.79 2.04 -1.29
C SER A 114 -6.50 3.18 -0.31
N GLY A 115 -6.26 4.40 -0.80
CA GLY A 115 -6.25 5.62 0.02
C GLY A 115 -5.43 5.52 1.30
N ASN A 116 -5.87 6.19 2.36
CA ASN A 116 -5.27 6.07 3.70
C ASN A 116 -5.99 4.99 4.55
N ILE A 117 -6.08 3.75 4.05
CA ILE A 117 -6.81 2.67 4.73
C ILE A 117 -6.32 2.39 6.17
N TYR A 118 -5.05 2.70 6.45
CA TYR A 118 -4.45 2.54 7.78
C TYR A 118 -4.60 3.78 8.67
N ARG A 119 -5.24 4.85 8.16
CA ARG A 119 -5.52 6.10 8.89
C ARG A 119 -4.26 6.72 9.49
N LEU A 120 -3.16 6.67 8.75
CA LEU A 120 -1.89 7.25 9.18
C LEU A 120 -2.00 8.78 9.22
N ARG A 121 -1.23 9.38 10.12
CA ARG A 121 -1.35 10.79 10.46
C ARG A 121 -1.03 11.72 9.30
N PHE A 122 0.00 11.42 8.52
CA PHE A 122 0.51 12.32 7.50
C PHE A 122 0.43 11.71 6.11
N ARG A 123 0.21 12.57 5.11
CA ARG A 123 0.32 12.27 3.68
C ARG A 123 1.39 13.16 3.06
N LEU A 124 2.21 12.58 2.20
CA LEU A 124 3.15 13.33 1.37
C LEU A 124 2.37 14.01 0.24
N ALA A 125 2.31 15.34 0.24
CA ALA A 125 1.54 16.11 -0.72
C ALA A 125 2.45 17.08 -1.50
N PRO A 126 2.22 17.25 -2.82
CA PRO A 126 2.87 18.31 -3.57
C PRO A 126 2.29 19.67 -3.18
N ASN A 127 3.16 20.66 -3.07
CA ASN A 127 2.83 22.06 -2.88
C ASN A 127 2.70 22.77 -4.25
N PRO A 128 2.03 23.94 -4.32
CA PRO A 128 1.88 24.70 -5.57
C PRO A 128 3.21 25.14 -6.21
N ASP A 129 4.27 25.27 -5.42
CA ASP A 129 5.62 25.65 -5.85
C ASP A 129 6.44 24.46 -6.39
N GLY A 130 5.85 23.26 -6.45
CA GLY A 130 6.51 22.03 -6.90
C GLY A 130 7.33 21.32 -5.82
N THR A 131 7.41 21.87 -4.60
CA THR A 131 8.00 21.18 -3.45
C THR A 131 7.01 20.17 -2.86
N PHE A 132 7.43 19.41 -1.86
CA PHE A 132 6.58 18.46 -1.15
C PHE A 132 6.59 18.75 0.33
N SER A 133 5.47 18.46 1.00
CA SER A 133 5.34 18.57 2.44
C SER A 133 4.50 17.42 3.01
N TRP A 134 4.71 17.13 4.29
CA TRP A 134 3.80 16.27 5.04
C TRP A 134 2.59 17.09 5.49
N THR A 135 1.41 16.67 5.04
CA THR A 135 0.13 17.26 5.46
C THR A 135 -0.62 16.28 6.33
N GLU A 136 -1.18 16.75 7.44
CA GLU A 136 -2.01 15.90 8.30
C GLU A 136 -3.29 15.46 7.56
N THR A 137 -3.68 14.21 7.74
CA THR A 137 -4.80 13.60 7.02
C THR A 137 -6.13 13.92 7.72
N ARG A 138 -7.21 14.00 6.94
CA ARG A 138 -8.54 14.28 7.49
C ARG A 138 -9.02 13.12 8.35
N GLU A 139 -8.71 11.91 7.91
CA GLU A 139 -9.02 10.65 8.56
C GLU A 139 -8.44 10.60 9.98
N TRP A 140 -7.21 11.10 10.17
CA TRP A 140 -6.58 11.22 11.48
C TRP A 140 -7.25 12.29 12.34
N GLN A 141 -7.52 13.47 11.77
CA GLN A 141 -8.20 14.57 12.49
C GLN A 141 -9.60 14.18 12.97
N ASP A 142 -10.32 13.37 12.19
CA ASP A 142 -11.63 12.83 12.55
C ASP A 142 -11.55 11.81 13.70
N ASP A 143 -10.51 10.99 13.72
CA ASP A 143 -10.27 10.05 14.82
C ASP A 143 -9.97 10.74 16.14
N GLN A 144 -9.10 11.76 16.11
CA GLN A 144 -8.79 12.54 17.31
C GLN A 144 -10.03 13.25 17.87
N ARG A 145 -10.95 13.68 17.01
CA ARG A 145 -12.21 14.31 17.45
C ARG A 145 -13.18 13.31 18.08
N THR A 146 -13.15 12.06 17.65
CA THR A 146 -14.16 11.07 18.06
C THR A 146 -13.68 10.12 19.17
N ASN A 147 -12.37 10.08 19.48
CA ASN A 147 -11.74 9.24 20.52
C ASN A 147 -12.11 7.74 20.42
N LYS A 148 -12.42 7.24 19.23
CA LYS A 148 -13.12 5.96 19.05
C LYS A 148 -12.34 4.87 18.34
N VAL A 149 -11.13 5.13 17.85
CA VAL A 149 -10.43 4.19 16.97
C VAL A 149 -9.02 3.91 17.48
N PRO A 150 -8.60 2.63 17.55
CA PRO A 150 -7.20 2.30 17.83
C PRO A 150 -6.29 2.97 16.80
N SER A 151 -5.10 3.39 17.20
CA SER A 151 -4.09 3.95 16.31
C SER A 151 -2.90 3.00 16.19
N ILE A 152 -2.24 3.03 15.03
CA ILE A 152 -0.97 2.30 14.83
C ILE A 152 0.13 3.15 15.48
N THR A 153 0.75 2.65 16.55
CA THR A 153 1.86 3.33 17.24
C THR A 153 3.22 2.87 16.73
N SER A 154 3.30 1.72 16.07
CA SER A 154 4.51 1.23 15.44
C SER A 154 4.91 2.11 14.24
N PRO A 155 6.21 2.36 14.01
CA PRO A 155 6.71 3.05 12.84
C PRO A 155 6.18 2.43 11.54
N MET A 156 5.49 3.23 10.72
CA MET A 156 4.88 2.75 9.49
C MET A 156 4.96 3.80 8.37
N ILE A 157 5.25 3.30 7.17
CA ILE A 157 5.06 3.98 5.90
C ILE A 157 4.10 3.15 5.04
N HIS A 158 3.17 3.82 4.38
CA HIS A 158 2.19 3.18 3.50
C HIS A 158 2.27 3.79 2.10
N ILE A 159 2.50 2.95 1.09
CA ILE A 159 2.48 3.31 -0.33
C ILE A 159 1.18 2.76 -0.92
N ALA A 160 0.21 3.65 -1.14
CA ALA A 160 -1.09 3.29 -1.72
C ALA A 160 -1.07 3.43 -3.24
N GLY A 161 -1.66 2.46 -3.94
CA GLY A 161 -1.76 2.49 -5.41
C GLY A 161 -2.78 3.46 -5.96
N SER A 162 -3.67 4.01 -5.12
CA SER A 162 -4.69 4.98 -5.51
C SER A 162 -5.14 5.88 -4.36
N LEU A 163 -5.85 6.95 -4.71
CA LEU A 163 -6.68 7.70 -3.76
C LEU A 163 -7.86 6.84 -3.27
N GLU A 164 -8.48 7.25 -2.14
CA GLU A 164 -9.61 6.53 -1.51
C GLU A 164 -10.88 6.48 -2.37
N TRP A 165 -11.02 7.39 -3.34
CA TRP A 165 -12.16 7.45 -4.28
C TRP A 165 -11.80 7.01 -5.70
N GLN A 166 -10.58 6.54 -5.93
CA GLN A 166 -10.10 6.17 -7.27
C GLN A 166 -10.13 4.67 -7.50
N LEU A 167 -10.49 4.29 -8.72
CA LEU A 167 -10.26 2.93 -9.21
C LEU A 167 -8.76 2.73 -9.53
N VAL A 168 -8.34 1.47 -9.45
CA VAL A 168 -7.03 0.99 -9.92
C VAL A 168 -7.23 0.20 -11.23
N TYR A 169 -6.24 0.26 -12.12
CA TYR A 169 -6.32 -0.35 -13.45
C TYR A 169 -5.25 -1.43 -13.65
N GLU A 170 -5.57 -2.42 -14.49
CA GLU A 170 -4.67 -3.52 -14.85
C GLU A 170 -4.55 -3.68 -16.38
N THR A 171 -3.42 -4.25 -16.82
CA THR A 171 -3.15 -4.63 -18.22
C THR A 171 -3.74 -6.02 -18.55
N GLY A 172 -4.85 -6.41 -17.91
CA GLY A 172 -5.37 -7.77 -17.96
C GLY A 172 -4.32 -8.78 -17.46
N GLY A 173 -3.89 -9.70 -18.32
CA GLY A 173 -2.87 -10.71 -17.97
C GLY A 173 -1.49 -10.13 -17.63
N GLY A 174 -1.24 -8.87 -17.97
CA GLY A 174 0.02 -8.19 -17.66
C GLY A 174 0.08 -7.55 -16.28
N GLY A 175 -0.90 -7.69 -15.39
CA GLY A 175 -0.85 -7.12 -14.02
C GLY A 175 -1.28 -5.65 -13.88
N GLY A 176 -1.40 -5.20 -12.64
CA GLY A 176 -1.78 -3.85 -12.21
C GLY A 176 -0.78 -2.77 -12.62
N TYR A 177 -1.27 -1.60 -13.05
CA TYR A 177 -0.41 -0.50 -13.51
C TYR A 177 0.53 0.00 -12.42
N PHE A 178 0.09 -0.01 -11.17
CA PHE A 178 0.89 0.40 -10.03
C PHE A 178 2.01 -0.59 -9.73
N THR A 179 1.70 -1.88 -9.65
CA THR A 179 2.72 -2.92 -9.38
C THR A 179 3.73 -3.05 -10.51
N ASN A 180 3.28 -2.89 -11.77
CA ASN A 180 4.18 -2.68 -12.92
C ASN A 180 5.17 -1.55 -12.66
N SER A 181 4.64 -0.37 -12.32
CA SER A 181 5.43 0.83 -12.13
C SER A 181 6.46 0.68 -11.00
N LEU A 182 6.07 0.09 -9.87
CA LEU A 182 6.97 -0.19 -8.74
C LEU A 182 8.13 -1.10 -9.15
N ALA A 183 7.85 -2.15 -9.92
CA ALA A 183 8.86 -3.11 -10.36
C ALA A 183 9.88 -2.54 -11.35
N ASP A 184 9.59 -1.40 -11.97
CA ASP A 184 10.50 -0.74 -12.91
C ASP A 184 11.20 0.49 -12.30
N LEU A 185 10.91 0.84 -11.04
CA LEU A 185 11.68 1.86 -10.33
C LEU A 185 13.13 1.39 -10.15
N GLU A 186 14.08 2.31 -10.36
CA GLU A 186 15.49 2.03 -10.18
C GLU A 186 15.82 1.85 -8.69
N ALA A 187 16.73 0.93 -8.40
CA ALA A 187 17.27 0.73 -7.07
C ALA A 187 18.44 1.71 -6.89
N GLY A 188 18.18 2.85 -6.26
CA GLY A 188 19.20 3.86 -6.00
C GLY A 188 18.78 4.81 -4.89
N PRO A 189 19.71 5.65 -4.40
CA PRO A 189 19.37 6.71 -3.45
C PRO A 189 18.31 7.61 -4.07
N VAL A 190 17.15 7.68 -3.44
CA VAL A 190 15.99 8.42 -3.92
C VAL A 190 15.23 8.98 -2.74
N THR A 191 14.89 10.26 -2.81
CA THR A 191 14.08 10.91 -1.79
C THR A 191 12.62 10.46 -1.91
N LEU A 192 11.83 10.57 -0.82
CA LEU A 192 10.40 10.23 -0.88
C LEU A 192 9.63 11.02 -1.95
N PRO A 193 9.83 12.34 -2.12
CA PRO A 193 9.23 13.09 -3.22
C PRO A 193 9.60 12.56 -4.60
N GLN A 194 10.89 12.30 -4.83
CA GLN A 194 11.36 11.82 -6.13
C GLN A 194 10.80 10.43 -6.45
N PHE A 195 10.78 9.53 -5.46
CA PHE A 195 10.18 8.21 -5.59
C PHE A 195 8.70 8.29 -5.96
N LEU A 196 7.92 9.14 -5.28
CA LEU A 196 6.50 9.31 -5.58
C LEU A 196 6.27 9.89 -6.98
N MET A 197 7.09 10.86 -7.40
CA MET A 197 7.01 11.44 -8.75
C MET A 197 7.32 10.43 -9.85
N ASP A 198 8.39 9.64 -9.69
CA ASP A 198 8.77 8.64 -10.69
C ASP A 198 7.73 7.51 -10.76
N LEU A 199 7.18 7.11 -9.62
CA LEU A 199 6.07 6.17 -9.55
C LEU A 199 4.82 6.72 -10.25
N GLN A 200 4.44 7.98 -9.98
CA GLN A 200 3.32 8.65 -10.64
C GLN A 200 3.51 8.70 -12.16
N ARG A 201 4.70 9.10 -12.63
CA ARG A 201 5.02 9.20 -14.06
C ARG A 201 4.85 7.86 -14.77
N ARG A 202 5.33 6.76 -14.17
CA ARG A 202 5.20 5.41 -14.73
C ARG A 202 3.74 4.93 -14.75
N VAL A 203 2.98 5.18 -13.68
CA VAL A 203 1.54 4.88 -13.66
C VAL A 203 0.80 5.65 -14.74
N GLU A 204 1.12 6.93 -14.94
CA GLU A 204 0.52 7.75 -16.00
C GLU A 204 0.83 7.24 -17.41
N ILE A 205 2.03 6.71 -17.66
CA ILE A 205 2.38 6.06 -18.93
C ILE A 205 1.45 4.87 -19.17
N HIS A 206 1.28 3.98 -18.19
CA HIS A 206 0.38 2.83 -18.32
C HIS A 206 -1.10 3.24 -18.47
N VAL A 207 -1.56 4.25 -17.73
CA VAL A 207 -2.90 4.82 -17.89
C VAL A 207 -3.08 5.40 -19.30
N GLY A 208 -2.08 6.12 -19.82
CA GLY A 208 -2.07 6.66 -21.18
C GLY A 208 -2.16 5.58 -22.25
N GLN A 209 -1.36 4.51 -22.12
CA GLN A 209 -1.41 3.33 -22.98
C GLN A 209 -2.79 2.63 -22.90
N GLY A 210 -3.35 2.51 -21.69
CA GLY A 210 -4.69 1.96 -21.50
C GLY A 210 -5.78 2.79 -22.19
N LYS A 211 -5.66 4.12 -22.20
CA LYS A 211 -6.61 5.00 -22.91
C LYS A 211 -6.51 4.90 -24.42
N SER A 212 -5.33 4.62 -24.96
CA SER A 212 -5.10 4.45 -26.40
C SER A 212 -5.28 3.01 -26.89
N HIS A 213 -5.66 2.08 -26.02
CA HIS A 213 -5.84 0.67 -26.38
C HIS A 213 -6.96 0.49 -27.41
N SER A 214 -6.66 -0.20 -28.52
CA SER A 214 -7.54 -0.25 -29.70
C SER A 214 -8.86 -0.99 -29.47
N SER A 215 -8.85 -2.06 -28.67
CA SER A 215 -10.02 -2.93 -28.47
C SER A 215 -10.76 -2.72 -27.14
N SER A 216 -10.16 -2.03 -26.18
CA SER A 216 -10.73 -1.86 -24.83
C SER A 216 -10.11 -0.63 -24.15
N PRO A 217 -10.34 0.57 -24.71
CA PRO A 217 -9.75 1.79 -24.16
C PRO A 217 -10.32 2.12 -22.79
N LEU A 218 -9.47 2.58 -21.88
CA LEU A 218 -9.91 3.20 -20.64
C LEU A 218 -10.68 4.50 -20.93
N PRO A 219 -11.62 4.91 -20.05
CA PRO A 219 -12.26 6.22 -20.15
C PRO A 219 -11.24 7.36 -20.22
N ARG A 220 -11.53 8.42 -20.98
CA ARG A 220 -10.63 9.59 -21.10
C ARG A 220 -10.28 10.21 -19.74
N ALA A 221 -11.23 10.20 -18.81
CA ALA A 221 -11.08 10.70 -17.44
C ALA A 221 -10.35 9.72 -16.49
N ALA A 222 -10.04 8.49 -16.93
CA ALA A 222 -9.35 7.52 -16.09
C ALA A 222 -8.03 8.10 -15.56
N ARG A 223 -7.83 8.00 -14.25
CA ARG A 223 -6.62 8.44 -13.57
C ARG A 223 -6.39 7.54 -12.37
N GLN A 224 -5.13 7.27 -12.11
CA GLN A 224 -4.65 6.58 -10.92
C GLN A 224 -3.49 7.39 -10.35
N VAL A 225 -3.56 7.67 -9.06
CA VAL A 225 -2.58 8.52 -8.36
C VAL A 225 -2.09 7.78 -7.13
N PRO A 226 -0.87 7.21 -7.15
CA PRO A 226 -0.26 6.65 -5.96
C PRO A 226 -0.09 7.69 -4.87
N GLN A 227 -0.09 7.26 -3.61
CA GLN A 227 0.04 8.13 -2.44
C GLN A 227 1.04 7.53 -1.46
N ILE A 228 1.69 8.38 -0.65
CA ILE A 228 2.53 7.95 0.46
C ILE A 228 1.98 8.54 1.75
N TYR A 229 1.78 7.68 2.75
CA TYR A 229 1.34 8.05 4.08
C TYR A 229 2.36 7.58 5.13
N SER A 230 2.40 8.24 6.28
CA SER A 230 3.30 7.92 7.39
C SER A 230 2.73 8.39 8.72
N ASN A 231 3.13 7.74 9.81
CA ASN A 231 2.75 8.13 11.17
C ASN A 231 3.55 9.37 11.62
N CYS A 232 4.70 9.63 11.00
CA CYS A 232 5.58 10.76 11.30
C CYS A 232 6.04 11.48 10.03
N ASN A 233 6.61 12.67 10.21
CA ASN A 233 7.25 13.43 9.14
C ASN A 233 8.66 12.89 8.90
N LEU A 234 8.79 11.97 7.95
CA LEU A 234 10.10 11.50 7.49
C LEU A 234 10.85 12.62 6.74
N PRO A 235 12.19 12.62 6.74
CA PRO A 235 12.97 13.59 5.97
C PRO A 235 12.65 13.47 4.47
N LEU A 236 12.43 14.60 3.82
CA LEU A 236 12.03 14.68 2.41
C LEU A 236 13.21 14.88 1.47
N ASP A 237 14.37 15.25 2.01
CA ASP A 237 15.63 15.54 1.33
C ASP A 237 16.66 14.41 1.48
N ASP A 238 16.34 13.37 2.27
CA ASP A 238 17.22 12.24 2.55
C ASP A 238 17.11 11.16 1.45
N PRO A 239 18.12 10.99 0.58
CA PRO A 239 18.08 9.99 -0.48
C PRO A 239 18.31 8.56 0.06
N GLU A 240 18.73 8.40 1.31
CA GLU A 240 18.96 7.11 1.95
C GLU A 240 17.74 6.62 2.76
N ILE A 241 16.63 7.37 2.75
CA ILE A 241 15.47 7.10 3.59
C ILE A 241 14.94 5.66 3.45
N PHE A 242 14.92 5.11 2.23
CA PHE A 242 14.50 3.74 1.97
C PHE A 242 15.46 2.71 2.56
N SER A 243 16.78 2.94 2.48
CA SER A 243 17.79 2.11 3.17
C SER A 243 17.62 2.20 4.69
N LYS A 244 17.34 3.39 5.23
CA LYS A 244 17.09 3.58 6.67
C LYS A 244 15.82 2.89 7.15
N ILE A 245 14.77 2.85 6.32
CA ILE A 245 13.56 2.08 6.59
C ILE A 245 13.89 0.58 6.62
N ARG A 246 14.59 0.09 5.60
CA ARG A 246 15.03 -1.31 5.51
C ARG A 246 15.84 -1.75 6.73
N ASP A 247 16.83 -0.95 7.10
CA ASP A 247 17.76 -1.26 8.18
C ASP A 247 17.18 -0.94 9.57
N GLY A 248 15.95 -0.40 9.62
CA GLY A 248 15.26 -0.02 10.84
C GLY A 248 15.86 1.19 11.57
N THR A 249 16.78 1.93 10.95
CA THR A 249 17.42 3.12 11.53
C THR A 249 16.56 4.38 11.40
N ALA A 250 15.55 4.35 10.50
CA ALA A 250 14.55 5.41 10.39
C ALA A 250 13.64 5.56 11.62
N LYS A 251 13.63 4.59 12.55
CA LYS A 251 12.80 4.60 13.77
C LYS A 251 13.01 5.85 14.63
N SER A 252 14.21 6.42 14.62
CA SER A 252 14.53 7.66 15.35
C SER A 252 13.64 8.85 14.94
N PHE A 253 13.08 8.84 13.73
CA PHE A 253 12.12 9.86 13.26
C PHE A 253 10.70 9.66 13.80
N TYR A 254 10.37 8.44 14.24
CA TYR A 254 9.05 8.05 14.73
C TYR A 254 8.90 8.18 16.26
N CYS A 255 10.01 8.24 17.01
CA CYS A 255 10.02 8.32 18.47
C CYS A 255 9.90 9.76 19.02
N ARG A 256 9.19 10.66 18.34
CA ARG A 256 9.04 12.07 18.73
C ARG A 256 7.60 12.44 19.06
#